data_AF-A0A329BJ66-F1
#
_entry.id   AF-A0A329BJ66-F1
#
_cell.length_a   1.000
_cell.length_b   1.000
_cell.length_c   1.000
_cell.angle_alpha   90.00
_cell.angle_beta   90.00
_cell.angle_gamma   90.00
#
_symmetry.space_group_name_H-M   'P 1'
#
loop_
_entity.id
_entity.type
_entity.pdbx_description
1 polymer ?
#
loop_
_entity_poly.entity_id
_entity_poly.type
_entity_poly.pdbx_seq_one_letter_code
_entity_poly.pdbx_strand_id
1 'polypeptide(L)' 'MRPDFQILADGKDTTATFRDRLISLRITDKAGLESDAVEVTLDDRDGAIDCRPQQADPRVPG' A
#
# COMPACT_ATOMS: atom_id res chain seq x y z
N MET A 1 -14.31 12.87 14.05
CA MET A 1 -13.58 11.58 14.04
C MET A 1 -12.32 11.77 13.20
N ARG A 2 -11.14 11.40 13.72
CA ARG A 2 -9.81 11.51 13.09
C ARG A 2 -9.52 10.24 12.28
N PRO A 3 -8.74 10.25 11.19
CA PRO A 3 -8.53 9.04 10.40
C PRO A 3 -7.65 8.02 11.14
N ASP A 4 -8.04 6.75 11.09
CA ASP A 4 -7.26 5.60 11.59
C ASP A 4 -5.98 5.36 10.76
N PHE A 5 -5.94 5.79 9.49
CA PHE A 5 -4.76 5.77 8.59
C PHE A 5 -5.01 6.65 7.34
N GLN A 6 -3.94 7.00 6.60
CA GLN A 6 -4.00 7.68 5.29
C GLN A 6 -3.05 6.97 4.30
N ILE A 7 -3.49 6.79 3.06
CA ILE A 7 -2.69 6.21 1.98
C ILE A 7 -2.62 7.20 0.81
N LEU A 8 -1.40 7.63 0.50
CA LEU A 8 -1.09 8.47 -0.64
C LEU A 8 -0.39 7.62 -1.71
N ALA A 9 -0.96 7.58 -2.91
CA ALA A 9 -0.35 6.95 -4.08
C ALA A 9 -0.09 8.06 -5.12
N ASP A 10 1.15 8.19 -5.59
CA ASP A 10 1.56 9.26 -6.51
C ASP A 10 1.16 10.68 -6.05
N GLY A 11 1.22 10.92 -4.73
CA GLY A 11 0.82 12.19 -4.12
C GLY A 11 -0.69 12.44 -4.08
N LYS A 12 -1.52 11.48 -4.52
CA LYS A 12 -2.97 11.55 -4.45
C LYS A 12 -3.52 10.71 -3.30
N ASP A 13 -4.44 11.30 -2.55
CA ASP A 13 -5.16 10.58 -1.49
C ASP A 13 -6.05 9.49 -2.11
N THR A 14 -5.70 8.23 -1.81
CA THR A 14 -6.42 7.03 -2.25
C THR A 14 -7.03 6.29 -1.05
N THR A 15 -6.99 6.88 0.14
CA THR A 15 -7.42 6.24 1.41
C THR A 15 -8.83 5.66 1.33
N ALA A 16 -9.75 6.33 0.63
CA ALA A 16 -11.13 5.86 0.46
C ALA A 16 -11.22 4.49 -0.24
N THR A 17 -10.41 4.26 -1.27
CA THR A 17 -10.39 2.99 -2.03
C THR A 17 -9.88 1.85 -1.17
N PHE A 18 -8.84 2.09 -0.37
CA PHE A 18 -8.30 1.09 0.54
C PHE A 18 -9.23 0.84 1.72
N ARG A 19 -9.89 1.88 2.26
CA ARG A 19 -10.75 1.77 3.46
C ARG A 19 -11.92 0.81 3.29
N ASP A 20 -12.49 0.73 2.09
CA ASP A 20 -13.58 -0.21 1.78
C ASP A 20 -13.12 -1.68 1.77
N ARG A 21 -11.87 -1.91 1.35
CA ARG A 21 -11.31 -3.25 1.08
C ARG A 21 -10.27 -3.72 2.11
N LEU A 22 -9.86 -2.89 3.05
CA LEU A 22 -8.76 -3.19 3.98
C LEU A 22 -9.13 -4.28 4.98
N ILE A 23 -8.44 -5.41 4.89
CA ILE A 23 -8.53 -6.51 5.86
C ILE A 23 -7.50 -6.33 6.98
N SER A 24 -6.26 -5.98 6.62
CA SER A 24 -5.19 -5.74 7.59
C SER A 24 -4.12 -4.79 7.05
N LEU A 25 -3.60 -3.94 7.93
CA LEU A 25 -2.42 -3.10 7.70
C LEU A 25 -1.38 -3.45 8.77
N ARG A 26 -0.19 -3.88 8.33
CA ARG A 26 0.95 -4.16 9.22
C ARG A 26 2.13 -3.33 8.78
N ILE A 27 2.73 -2.63 9.74
CA ILE A 27 3.97 -1.87 9.55
C ILE A 27 5.03 -2.56 10.41
N THR A 28 6.14 -2.93 9.78
CA THR A 28 7.30 -3.51 10.44
C THR A 28 8.47 -2.55 10.28
N ASP A 29 8.83 -1.90 11.38
CA ASP A 29 10.09 -1.17 11.52
C ASP A 29 11.22 -2.20 11.57
N LYS A 30 12.17 -2.10 10.63
CA LYS A 30 13.28 -3.04 10.55
C LYS A 30 14.55 -2.39 11.09
N ALA A 31 15.23 -3.11 11.98
CA ALA A 31 16.46 -2.63 12.55
C ALA A 31 17.63 -2.68 11.54
N GLY A 32 18.51 -1.68 11.61
CA GLY A 32 19.80 -1.68 10.92
C GLY A 32 19.77 -1.06 9.51
N LEU A 33 20.18 -1.83 8.50
CA LEU A 33 20.33 -1.39 7.11
C LEU A 33 19.13 -1.78 6.23
N GLU A 34 18.16 -2.49 6.79
CA GLU A 34 16.97 -2.90 6.04
C GLU A 34 15.94 -1.77 5.99
N SER A 35 15.27 -1.63 4.86
CA SER A 35 14.13 -0.71 4.75
C SER A 35 12.91 -1.24 5.51
N ASP A 36 12.09 -0.32 6.00
CA ASP A 36 10.80 -0.65 6.59
C ASP A 36 9.92 -1.44 5.64
N ALA A 37 9.02 -2.24 6.21
CA ALA A 37 8.05 -3.01 5.44
C ALA A 37 6.63 -2.61 5.82
N VAL A 38 5.78 -2.46 4.80
CA VAL A 38 4.34 -2.29 4.95
C VAL A 38 3.65 -3.41 4.20
N GLU A 39 2.80 -4.14 4.92
CA GLU A 39 1.97 -5.22 4.37
C GLU A 39 0.51 -4.79 4.43
N VAL A 40 -0.17 -4.87 3.28
CA VAL A 40 -1.59 -4.51 3.13
C VAL A 40 -2.33 -5.71 2.55
N THR A 41 -3.33 -6.19 3.29
CA THR A 41 -4.23 -7.24 2.82
C THR A 41 -5.55 -6.61 2.43
N LEU A 42 -5.98 -6.84 1.19
CA LEU A 42 -7.21 -6.30 0.63
C LEU A 42 -8.19 -7.39 0.24
N ASP A 43 -9.47 -7.05 0.32
CA ASP A 43 -10.56 -7.84 -0.19
C ASP A 43 -10.74 -7.62 -1.71
N ASP A 44 -10.69 -8.72 -2.45
CA ASP A 44 -10.90 -8.77 -3.90
C ASP A 44 -12.12 -9.64 -4.29
N ARG A 45 -13.21 -9.55 -3.53
CA ARG A 45 -14.41 -10.41 -3.76
C ARG A 45 -15.06 -10.23 -5.13
N ASP A 46 -14.88 -9.06 -5.73
CA ASP A 46 -15.47 -8.64 -7.00
C ASP A 46 -14.44 -8.56 -8.14
N GLY A 47 -13.19 -8.99 -7.91
CA GLY A 47 -12.13 -9.00 -8.93
C GLY A 47 -11.76 -7.61 -9.45
N ALA A 48 -11.89 -6.58 -8.60
CA ALA A 48 -11.69 -5.19 -8.98
C ALA A 48 -10.24 -4.71 -8.78
N ILE A 49 -9.36 -5.54 -8.19
CA ILE A 49 -7.95 -5.19 -7.99
C ILE A 49 -7.13 -5.67 -9.20
N ASP A 50 -6.67 -4.72 -10.01
CA ASP A 50 -5.69 -4.99 -11.08
C ASP A 50 -4.31 -5.21 -10.44
N CYS A 51 -3.86 -6.47 -10.34
CA CYS A 51 -2.58 -6.84 -9.74
C CYS A 51 -1.44 -6.99 -10.75
N ARG A 52 -1.53 -6.33 -11.91
CA ARG A 52 -0.45 -6.41 -12.90
C ARG A 52 0.82 -5.80 -12.33
N PRO A 53 1.99 -6.42 -12.60
CA PRO A 53 3.26 -5.86 -12.17
C PRO A 53 3.43 -4.46 -12.77
N GLN A 54 3.56 -3.45 -11.91
CA GLN A 54 3.93 -2.11 -12.32
C GLN A 54 5.34 -2.20 -12.92
N GLN A 55 5.51 -1.77 -14.17
CA GLN A 55 6.85 -1.65 -14.75
C GLN A 55 7.68 -0.75 -13.83
N ALA A 56 8.77 -1.28 -13.30
CA ALA A 56 9.69 -0.51 -12.47
C ALA A 56 10.15 0.72 -13.25
N ASP A 57 10.06 1.91 -12.64
CA ASP A 57 10.61 3.11 -13.24
C ASP A 57 12.13 2.88 -13.46
N PRO A 58 12.62 2.99 -14.70
CA PRO A 58 13.99 2.65 -15.04
C PRO A 58 15.04 3.58 -14.41
N ARG A 59 14.64 4.62 -13.65
CA ARG A 59 15.55 5.60 -13.04
C ARG A 59 15.90 5.28 -11.58
N VAL A 60 15.41 4.19 -10.99
CA VAL A 60 15.81 3.77 -9.65
C VAL A 60 16.94 2.74 -9.75
N PRO A 61 18.22 3.12 -9.54
CA PRO A 61 19.31 2.16 -9.46
C PRO A 61 19.15 1.31 -8.19
N GLY A 62 19.39 0.01 -8.33
CA GLY A 62 19.40 -0.97 -7.23
C GLY A 62 20.71 -1.04 -6.47
#